data_AF-G2NL66-F1
#
_entry.id   AF-G2NL66-F1
#
_cell.length_a   1.000
_cell.length_b   1.000
_cell.length_c   1.000
_cell.angle_alpha   90.00
_cell.angle_beta   90.00
_cell.angle_gamma   90.00
#
_symmetry.space_group_name_H-M   'P 1'
#
loop_
_entity.id
_entity.type
_entity.pdbx_description
1 polymer ?
#
loop_
_entity_poly.entity_id
_entity_poly.type
_entity_poly.pdbx_seq_one_letter_code
_entity_poly.pdbx_strand_id
1 'polypeptide(L)' 'MHDSGEAVPAVRQPRGESGRGLPLVDAVADRWGVRDRGPGKVVWCSFTKSGRG' A
#
# COMPACT_ATOMS: atom_id res chain seq x y z
N MET A 1 -1.57 20.83 -7.84
CA MET A 1 -1.10 19.80 -6.89
C MET A 1 -0.66 18.60 -7.72
N HIS A 2 0.64 18.38 -7.91
CA HIS A 2 1.16 17.25 -8.68
C HIS A 2 1.44 16.08 -7.73
N ASP A 3 0.74 14.95 -7.87
CA ASP A 3 1.08 13.66 -7.23
C ASP A 3 2.21 12.93 -8.01
N SER A 4 3.17 13.70 -8.52
CA SER A 4 4.37 13.19 -9.19
C SER A 4 5.49 12.92 -8.18
N GLY A 5 5.13 12.51 -6.97
CA GLY A 5 6.10 12.03 -6.00
C GLY A 5 6.71 10.74 -6.52
N GLU A 6 7.92 10.85 -7.06
CA GLU A 6 8.81 9.74 -7.49
C GLU A 6 9.20 8.82 -6.31
N ALA A 7 8.80 9.16 -5.10
CA ALA A 7 9.04 8.36 -3.91
C ALA A 7 8.19 7.07 -3.94
N VAL A 8 8.87 5.93 -3.92
CA VAL A 8 8.25 4.62 -3.73
C VAL A 8 7.47 4.63 -2.40
N PRO A 9 6.20 4.20 -2.39
CA PRO A 9 5.43 4.03 -1.17
C PRO A 9 6.18 3.13 -0.19
N ALA A 10 6.46 3.64 1.00
CA ALA A 10 7.14 2.92 2.07
C ALA A 10 6.26 2.93 3.32
N VAL A 11 6.25 1.81 4.06
CA VAL A 11 5.62 1.77 5.38
C VAL A 11 6.30 2.82 6.25
N ARG A 12 5.52 3.78 6.74
CA ARG A 12 5.99 4.89 7.57
C ARG A 12 5.18 4.90 8.85
N GLN A 13 5.83 5.32 9.94
CA GLN A 13 5.10 5.60 11.17
C GLN A 13 4.10 6.73 10.91
N PRO A 14 2.84 6.58 11.34
CA PRO A 14 1.83 7.61 11.14
C PRO A 14 2.21 8.89 11.89
N ARG A 15 2.00 10.04 11.24
CA ARG A 15 2.20 11.37 11.83
C ARG A 15 0.99 12.24 11.51
N GLY A 16 0.27 12.69 12.53
CA GLY A 16 -0.98 13.42 12.36
C GLY A 16 -1.99 12.59 11.55
N GLU A 17 -2.55 13.15 10.49
CA GLU A 17 -3.52 12.49 9.60
C GLU A 17 -2.88 11.70 8.45
N SER A 18 -1.54 11.77 8.31
CA SER A 18 -0.81 11.15 7.20
C SER A 18 -0.10 9.84 7.63
N GLY A 19 0.17 8.98 6.65
CA GLY A 19 1.02 7.79 6.83
C GLY A 19 0.32 6.54 7.41
N ARG A 20 -1.01 6.55 7.59
CA ARG A 20 -1.77 5.39 8.11
C ARG A 20 -2.19 4.37 7.05
N GLY A 21 -2.20 4.75 5.77
CA GLY A 21 -2.71 3.89 4.69
C GLY A 21 -1.90 2.60 4.50
N LEU A 22 -0.57 2.70 4.39
CA LEU A 22 0.28 1.52 4.20
C LEU A 22 0.37 0.62 5.43
N PRO A 23 0.47 1.14 6.67
CA PRO A 23 0.33 0.30 7.86
C PRO A 23 -0.97 -0.49 7.92
N LEU A 24 -2.09 0.08 7.45
CA LEU A 24 -3.35 -0.64 7.36
C LEU A 24 -3.27 -1.78 6.33
N VAL A 25 -2.72 -1.52 5.13
CA VAL A 25 -2.54 -2.54 4.08
C VAL A 25 -1.63 -3.67 4.56
N ASP A 26 -0.51 -3.32 5.22
CA ASP A 26 0.44 -4.27 5.79
C ASP A 26 -0.18 -5.16 6.87
N ALA A 27 -1.09 -4.60 7.68
CA ALA A 27 -1.76 -5.35 8.73
C ALA A 27 -2.87 -6.30 8.23
N VAL A 28 -3.50 -6.01 7.08
CA VAL A 28 -4.68 -6.77 6.62
C VAL A 28 -4.41 -7.71 5.45
N ALA A 29 -3.41 -7.42 4.62
CA ALA A 29 -3.15 -8.18 3.41
C ALA A 29 -2.18 -9.35 3.67
N ASP A 30 -2.44 -10.51 3.07
CA ASP A 30 -1.51 -11.64 3.16
C ASP A 30 -0.23 -11.37 2.37
N ARG A 31 -0.38 -10.72 1.22
CA ARG A 31 0.72 -10.21 0.39
C ARG A 31 0.31 -8.88 -0.20
N TRP A 32 1.25 -7.96 -0.25
CA TRP A 32 1.06 -6.67 -0.89
C TRP A 32 2.38 -6.19 -1.49
N GLY A 33 2.31 -5.21 -2.37
CA GLY A 33 3.49 -4.60 -2.95
C GLY A 33 3.17 -3.38 -3.79
N VAL A 34 4.20 -2.81 -4.40
CA VAL A 34 4.08 -1.66 -5.30
C VAL A 34 4.56 -2.06 -6.69
N ARG A 35 3.89 -1.58 -7.73
CA ARG A 35 4.33 -1.69 -9.12
C ARG A 35 4.28 -0.32 -9.78
N ASP A 36 5.24 -0.04 -10.65
CA ASP A 36 5.25 1.20 -11.44
C ASP A 36 4.14 1.18 -12.49
N ARG A 37 3.53 2.35 -12.72
CA ARG A 37 2.52 2.54 -13.76
C ARG A 37 2.70 3.88 -14.43
N GLY A 38 3.58 3.95 -15.44
CA GLY A 38 3.79 5.15 -16.24
C GLY A 38 3.89 6.40 -15.35
N PRO A 39 3.01 7.41 -15.48
CA PRO A 39 2.87 8.42 -14.43
C PRO A 39 2.23 7.81 -13.18
N GLY A 40 3.08 7.44 -12.21
CA GLY A 40 2.67 7.04 -10.87
C GLY A 40 2.92 5.57 -10.53
N LYS A 41 2.27 5.14 -9.44
CA LYS A 41 2.48 3.83 -8.80
C LYS A 41 1.15 3.17 -8.48
N VAL A 42 1.12 1.84 -8.51
CA VAL A 42 -0.02 1.02 -8.08
C VAL A 42 0.39 0.22 -6.86
N VAL A 43 -0.35 0.39 -5.76
CA VAL A 43 -0.29 -0.51 -4.61
C VAL A 43 -1.28 -1.65 -4.85
N TRP A 44 -0.83 -2.90 -4.71
CA TRP A 44 -1.68 -4.08 -4.85
C TRP A 44 -1.65 -4.90 -3.55
N CYS A 45 -2.73 -5.64 -3.28
CA CYS A 45 -2.82 -6.60 -2.18
C CYS A 45 -3.57 -7.86 -2.64
N SER A 46 -3.26 -8.99 -2.02
CA SER A 46 -3.95 -10.27 -2.24
C SER A 46 -4.39 -10.86 -0.91
N PHE A 47 -5.55 -11.51 -0.91
CA PHE A 47 -6.14 -12.19 0.24
C PHE A 47 -6.43 -13.64 -0.13
N THR A 48 -5.90 -14.56 0.66
CA THR A 48 -6.19 -15.98 0.61
C THR A 48 -7.51 -16.16 1.31
N LYS A 49 -8.54 -16.59 0.59
CA LYS A 49 -9.72 -17.12 1.27
C LYS A 49 -9.26 -18.34 2.05
N SER A 50 -9.20 -18.22 3.38
CA SER A 50 -9.27 -19.39 4.23
C SER A 50 -10.60 -20.06 3.90
N GLY A 51 -10.54 -21.14 3.14
CA GLY A 51 -11.69 -22.00 2.93
C GLY A 51 -12.08 -22.51 4.31
N ARG A 52 -13.25 -22.12 4.81
CA ARG A 52 -13.94 -22.93 5.81
C ARG A 52 -14.23 -24.27 5.12
N GLY A 53 -13.45 -25.28 5.47
CA GLY A 53 -13.90 -26.67 5.40
C GLY A 53 -15.07 -26.90 6.34
#